data_AF-X1EJN7-F1
#
_entry.id   AF-X1EJN7-F1
#
_cell.length_a   1.000
_cell.length_b   1.000
_cell.length_c   1.000
_cell.angle_alpha   90.00
_cell.angle_beta   90.00
_cell.angle_gamma   90.00
#
_symmetry.space_group_name_H-M   'P 1'
#
loop_
_entity.id
_entity.type
_entity.pdbx_description
1 polymer ?
#
loop_
_entity_poly.entity_id
_entity_poly.type
_entity_poly.pdbx_seq_one_letter_code
_entity_poly.pdbx_strand_id
1 'polypeptide(L)' 'AGGDKEVSDNKAETKQERREKKLKKKRERMSKHGKSLARVYMDAILKRLGRGK' A
#
# COMPACT_ATOMS: atom_id res chain seq x y z
N ALA A 1 1.14 -47.49 1.80
CA ALA A 1 0.38 -46.25 1.54
C ALA A 1 -0.17 -45.75 2.87
N GLY A 2 0.42 -44.70 3.43
CA GLY A 2 0.14 -44.25 4.79
C GLY A 2 0.27 -42.74 4.90
N GLY A 3 -0.80 -42.05 4.47
CA GLY A 3 -1.25 -40.74 4.91
C GLY A 3 -0.23 -39.64 5.14
N ASP A 4 -0.13 -38.74 4.17
CA ASP A 4 0.29 -37.36 4.40
C ASP A 4 -0.61 -36.74 5.47
N LYS A 5 -0.09 -36.60 6.70
CA LYS A 5 -0.73 -35.78 7.73
C LYS A 5 -0.53 -34.33 7.31
N GLU A 6 -1.54 -33.72 6.69
CA GLU A 6 -1.71 -32.27 6.68
C GLU A 6 -1.73 -31.77 8.12
N VAL A 7 -0.58 -31.32 8.62
CA VAL A 7 -0.51 -30.55 9.85
C VAL A 7 -1.02 -29.16 9.49
N SER A 8 -2.33 -28.96 9.63
CA SER A 8 -2.94 -27.63 9.74
C SER A 8 -2.48 -27.00 11.05
N ASP A 9 -1.21 -26.59 11.07
CA ASP A 9 -0.60 -25.87 12.17
C ASP A 9 -1.29 -24.51 12.25
N ASN A 10 -2.25 -24.40 13.17
CA ASN A 10 -2.61 -23.14 13.81
C ASN A 10 -1.36 -22.62 14.57
N LYS A 11 -0.30 -22.24 13.84
CA LYS A 11 0.85 -21.54 14.37
C LYS A 11 0.33 -20.21 14.88
N ALA A 12 0.11 -20.15 16.19
CA ALA A 12 -0.22 -18.93 16.88
C ALA A 12 0.86 -17.89 16.52
N GLU A 13 0.47 -16.89 15.72
CA GLU A 13 1.41 -15.89 15.20
C GLU A 13 2.22 -15.29 16.34
N THR A 14 3.53 -15.23 16.18
CA THR A 14 4.39 -14.60 17.18
C THR A 14 4.04 -13.10 17.28
N LYS A 15 4.33 -12.49 18.44
CA LYS A 15 4.08 -11.04 18.63
C LYS A 15 4.79 -10.19 17.56
N GLN A 16 5.93 -10.64 17.03
CA GLN A 16 6.68 -9.97 15.98
C GLN A 16 5.98 -10.04 14.63
N GLU A 17 5.54 -11.23 14.21
CA GLU A 17 4.77 -11.42 12.96
C GLU A 17 3.50 -10.57 12.95
N ARG A 18 2.78 -10.51 14.08
CA ARG A 18 1.61 -9.64 14.24
C ARG A 18 1.95 -8.15 14.05
N ARG A 19 3.11 -7.70 14.54
CA ARG A 19 3.56 -6.31 14.39
C ARG A 19 3.93 -6.00 12.94
N GLU A 20 4.65 -6.90 12.28
CA GLU A 20 5.04 -6.74 10.87
C GLU A 20 3.83 -6.72 9.93
N LYS A 21 2.88 -7.63 10.14
CA LYS A 21 1.60 -7.65 9.41
C LYS A 21 0.82 -6.34 9.58
N LYS A 22 0.79 -5.77 10.79
CA LYS A 22 0.17 -4.46 11.06
C LYS A 22 0.91 -3.32 10.36
N LEU A 23 2.24 -3.31 10.37
CA LEU A 23 3.06 -2.28 9.73
C LEU A 23 2.90 -2.28 8.21
N LYS A 24 2.87 -3.47 7.59
CA LYS A 24 2.63 -3.64 6.17
C LYS A 24 1.26 -3.11 5.76
N LYS A 25 0.19 -3.54 6.45
CA LYS A 25 -1.18 -3.04 6.23
C LYS A 25 -1.28 -1.52 6.41
N LYS A 26 -0.55 -0.94 7.37
CA LYS A 26 -0.51 0.52 7.57
C LYS A 26 0.16 1.23 6.39
N ARG A 27 1.27 0.72 5.87
CA ARG A 27 1.96 1.27 4.67
C ARG A 27 1.13 1.16 3.40
N GLU A 28 0.37 0.09 3.25
CA GLU A 28 -0.56 -0.11 2.13
C GLU A 28 -1.76 0.83 2.19
N ARG A 29 -2.31 1.05 3.40
CA ARG A 29 -3.45 1.96 3.63
C ARG A 29 -3.05 3.43 3.60
N MET A 30 -1.79 3.76 3.88
CA MET A 30 -1.31 5.13 3.72
C MET A 30 -1.49 5.55 2.27
N SER A 31 -2.31 6.59 2.05
CA SER A 31 -2.32 7.27 0.77
C SER A 31 -0.89 7.69 0.48
N LYS A 32 -0.28 7.07 -0.53
CA LYS A 32 1.04 7.45 -1.03
C LYS A 32 1.00 8.84 -1.70
N HIS A 33 -0.15 9.51 -1.69
CA HIS A 33 -0.48 10.57 -2.61
C HIS A 33 -1.09 11.79 -1.90
N GLY A 34 -0.29 12.85 -1.81
CA GLY A 34 -0.72 14.13 -2.38
C GLY A 34 -0.51 14.09 -3.91
N LYS A 35 -0.93 15.14 -4.63
CA LYS A 35 -0.57 15.26 -6.06
C LYS A 35 0.95 15.15 -6.19
N SER A 36 1.44 14.27 -7.07
CA SER A 36 2.87 14.24 -7.35
C SER A 36 3.31 15.61 -7.84
N LEU A 37 4.56 16.00 -7.56
CA LEU A 37 5.10 17.30 -7.98
C LEU A 37 4.87 17.54 -9.47
N ALA A 38 5.11 16.51 -10.29
CA ALA A 38 4.83 16.53 -11.73
C ALA A 38 3.35 16.83 -12.04
N ARG A 39 2.40 16.24 -11.31
CA ARG A 39 0.97 16.50 -11.51
C ARG A 39 0.56 17.90 -11.07
N VAL A 40 1.18 18.44 -10.02
CA VAL A 40 1.00 19.85 -9.62
C VAL A 40 1.51 20.80 -10.71
N TYR A 41 2.68 20.53 -11.28
CA TYR A 41 3.23 21.34 -12.37
C TYR A 41 2.38 21.27 -13.64
N MET A 42 1.94 20.07 -14.04
CA MET A 42 1.06 19.91 -15.21
C MET A 42 -0.26 20.65 -15.03
N ASP A 43 -0.90 20.55 -13.87
CA ASP A 43 -2.13 21.30 -13.56
C ASP A 43 -1.90 22.81 -13.63
N ALA A 44 -0.74 23.31 -13.18
CA ALA A 44 -0.39 24.73 -13.24
C ALA A 44 -0.17 25.22 -14.69
N ILE A 45 0.52 24.44 -15.51
CA ILE A 45 0.73 24.73 -16.94
C ILE A 45 -0.62 24.76 -17.67
N LEU A 46 -1.46 23.73 -17.49
CA LEU A 46 -2.77 23.66 -18.13
C LEU A 46 -3.67 24.83 -17.72
N LYS A 47 -3.67 25.25 -16.45
CA LYS A 47 -4.39 26.44 -15.98
C LYS A 47 -3.87 27.73 -16.61
N ARG A 48 -2.56 27.85 -16.82
CA ARG A 48 -1.95 29.02 -17.45
C ARG A 48 -2.31 29.10 -18.93
N LEU A 49 -2.24 27.98 -19.64
CA LEU A 49 -2.54 27.90 -21.08
C LEU A 49 -4.04 28.03 -21.37
N GLY A 50 -4.91 27.50 -20.50
CA GLY A 50 -6.37 27.56 -20.66
C GLY A 50 -7.02 28.90 -20.28
N ARG A 51 -6.28 29.84 -19.71
CA ARG A 51 -6.74 31.19 -19.34
C ARG A 51 -6.46 32.27 -20.40
N GLY A 52 -5.92 31.87 -21.55
CA GLY A 52 -5.57 32.77 -22.66
C GLY A 52 -6.57 32.79 -23.83
N LYS A 53 -7.82 32.36 -23.60
CA LYS A 53 -8.95 32.56 -24.51
C LYS A 53 -10.05 33.31 -23.78
#